data_AF-E2AR96-F1
#
_entry.id   AF-E2AR96-F1
#
_cell.length_a   1.000
_cell.length_b   1.000
_cell.length_c   1.000
_cell.angle_alpha   90.00
_cell.angle_beta   90.00
_cell.angle_gamma   90.00
#
_symmetry.space_group_name_H-M   'P 1'
#
loop_
_entity.id
_entity.type
_entity.pdbx_description
1 polymer ?
#
loop_
_entity_poly.entity_id
_entity_poly.type
_entity_poly.pdbx_seq_one_letter_code
_entity_poly.pdbx_strand_id
1 'polypeptide(L)'
;MAEADGREGDVSAYVCRSHGRKVRQRKTFSVLAVNFGTQPEPEHKDDVTVSDKVVCMDLELLKSKFRGTMLGVLVGDILGKPYEGETIISDRKKIDLQRKLDNLEESKSRESVMGFTDDSAMTYSVAESLIEKRDLDIIDVAKRFVENFFQEHYRGYGNGCKLVSNMVLAFI
;
A
#
# COMPACT_ATOMS: atom_id res chain seq x y z
N MET A 1 -53.49 31.62 22.16
CA MET A 1 -52.15 31.01 22.14
C MET A 1 -52.25 29.85 21.17
N ALA A 2 -52.21 30.09 19.85
CA ALA A 2 -51.09 30.48 18.98
C ALA A 2 -50.41 29.24 18.36
N GLU A 3 -50.55 29.17 17.04
CA GLU A 3 -50.18 28.13 16.05
C GLU A 3 -48.73 28.24 15.54
N ALA A 4 -48.25 27.19 14.83
CA ALA A 4 -47.33 27.14 13.66
C ALA A 4 -46.84 25.68 13.53
N ASP A 5 -46.96 24.90 12.45
CA ASP A 5 -46.57 25.00 11.02
C ASP A 5 -45.08 25.30 10.75
N GLY A 6 -44.44 24.50 9.89
CA GLY A 6 -43.03 24.60 9.46
C GLY A 6 -42.20 23.32 9.71
N ARG A 7 -41.88 22.51 8.70
CA ARG A 7 -40.80 22.62 7.68
C ARG A 7 -39.42 22.11 8.14
N GLU A 8 -38.86 21.24 7.29
CA GLU A 8 -37.43 21.01 6.99
C GLU A 8 -36.47 20.74 8.15
N GLY A 9 -36.18 19.45 8.36
CA GLY A 9 -35.00 18.97 9.08
C GLY A 9 -33.80 18.90 8.15
N ASP A 10 -32.87 19.81 8.38
CA ASP A 10 -31.66 20.17 7.64
C ASP A 10 -30.70 18.99 7.40
N VAL A 11 -30.45 18.68 6.12
CA VAL A 11 -29.34 17.83 5.68
C VAL A 11 -28.14 18.76 5.57
N SER A 12 -27.30 18.81 6.60
CA SER A 12 -26.05 19.59 6.57
C SER A 12 -25.08 19.00 5.54
N ALA A 13 -25.25 19.44 4.29
CA ALA A 13 -24.30 19.28 3.21
C ALA A 13 -23.04 20.11 3.53
N TYR A 14 -21.94 19.44 3.83
CA TYR A 14 -20.63 20.08 3.85
C TYR A 14 -20.21 20.40 2.40
N VAL A 15 -20.61 21.58 1.93
CA VAL A 15 -20.11 22.19 0.69
C VAL A 15 -18.80 22.94 1.03
N CYS A 16 -17.66 22.32 0.74
CA CYS A 16 -16.39 23.04 0.71
C CYS A 16 -16.15 23.63 -0.69
N ARG A 17 -16.44 24.92 -0.86
CA ARG A 17 -16.04 25.70 -2.03
C ARG A 17 -14.55 25.99 -1.96
N SER A 18 -13.74 25.34 -2.80
CA SER A 18 -12.40 25.81 -3.11
C SER A 18 -12.31 26.20 -4.59
N HIS A 19 -12.00 27.48 -4.76
CA HIS A 19 -11.86 28.21 -6.01
C HIS A 19 -10.85 27.54 -6.95
N GLY A 20 -11.18 27.55 -8.24
CA GLY A 20 -10.29 27.11 -9.29
C GLY A 20 -9.00 27.92 -9.35
N ARG A 21 -7.87 27.21 -9.41
CA ARG A 21 -6.68 27.62 -10.16
C ARG A 21 -6.07 26.40 -10.83
N LYS A 22 -6.12 26.38 -12.16
CA LYS A 22 -5.22 25.54 -12.98
C LYS A 22 -3.80 26.02 -12.73
N VAL A 23 -2.95 25.18 -12.13
CA VAL A 23 -1.50 25.37 -12.18
C VAL A 23 -0.85 24.08 -12.63
N ARG A 24 -0.43 24.09 -13.90
CA ARG A 24 0.49 23.12 -14.49
C ARG A 24 1.86 23.36 -13.87
N GLN A 25 2.27 22.54 -12.91
CA GLN A 25 3.67 22.46 -12.49
C GLN A 25 4.25 21.10 -12.84
N ARG A 26 5.14 21.11 -13.83
CA ARG A 26 6.15 20.05 -13.99
C ARG A 26 7.05 20.13 -12.76
N LYS A 27 6.90 19.21 -11.81
CA LYS A 27 7.89 19.05 -10.74
C LYS A 27 8.97 18.11 -11.23
N THR A 28 10.07 18.69 -11.68
CA THR A 28 11.37 18.03 -11.79
C THR A 28 11.75 17.51 -10.40
N PHE A 29 12.06 16.21 -10.32
CA PHE A 29 12.66 15.61 -9.13
C PHE A 29 14.07 16.20 -8.96
N SER A 30 14.26 17.07 -7.97
CA SER A 30 15.59 17.39 -7.47
C SER A 30 15.95 16.35 -6.41
N VAL A 31 16.84 15.43 -6.75
CA VAL A 31 17.51 14.56 -5.77
C VAL A 31 18.38 15.46 -4.90
N LEU A 32 18.02 15.60 -3.62
CA LEU A 32 18.85 16.31 -2.65
C LEU A 32 20.00 15.38 -2.27
N ALA A 33 21.17 15.59 -2.86
CA ALA A 33 22.40 14.92 -2.45
C ALA A 33 22.78 15.42 -1.05
N VAL A 34 22.96 14.48 -0.11
CA VAL A 34 23.50 14.76 1.22
C VAL A 34 24.99 15.03 1.06
N ASN A 35 25.40 16.30 1.19
CA ASN A 35 26.81 16.71 1.16
C ASN A 35 27.45 16.48 2.54
N PHE A 36 28.36 15.50 2.65
CA PHE A 36 29.39 15.52 3.68
C PHE A 36 30.63 16.20 3.08
N GLY A 37 31.00 17.34 3.64
CA GLY A 37 32.15 18.12 3.17
C GLY A 37 33.47 17.62 3.75
N THR A 38 34.52 17.63 2.92
CA THR A 38 35.92 17.86 3.29
C THR A 38 36.68 18.45 2.08
N GLN A 39 37.60 19.37 2.38
CA GLN A 39 38.37 20.28 1.48
C GLN A 39 39.48 19.56 0.63
N PRO A 40 40.16 20.23 -0.33
CA PRO A 40 40.73 19.58 -1.53
C PRO A 40 42.22 19.16 -1.49
N GLU A 41 42.50 18.08 -2.26
CA GLU A 41 43.68 17.61 -3.05
C GLU A 41 45.13 18.09 -2.76
N PRO A 42 46.14 17.22 -3.00
CA PRO A 42 46.83 17.31 -4.31
C PRO A 42 47.17 15.97 -4.98
N GLU A 43 47.28 16.05 -6.32
CA GLU A 43 47.53 15.02 -7.32
C GLU A 43 48.76 14.11 -7.09
N HIS A 44 48.56 12.80 -7.24
CA HIS A 44 49.58 11.89 -7.78
C HIS A 44 48.92 10.69 -8.48
N LYS A 45 49.32 10.44 -9.73
CA LYS A 45 48.88 9.32 -10.57
C LYS A 45 49.51 8.03 -10.08
N ASP A 46 48.73 6.97 -9.94
CA ASP A 46 49.02 5.64 -10.46
C ASP A 46 47.79 4.72 -10.35
N ASP A 47 47.85 3.68 -11.18
CA ASP A 47 46.86 2.73 -11.67
C ASP A 47 45.98 1.96 -10.66
N VAL A 48 44.84 1.48 -11.17
CA VAL A 48 43.87 0.51 -10.60
C VAL A 48 42.96 0.97 -9.46
N THR A 49 41.70 1.28 -9.79
CA THR A 49 40.57 0.98 -8.89
C THR A 49 39.33 0.57 -9.67
N VAL A 50 38.97 -0.70 -9.45
CA VAL A 50 37.65 -1.33 -9.59
C VAL A 50 36.53 -0.33 -9.83
N SER A 51 35.89 -0.45 -10.99
CA SER A 51 34.64 0.20 -11.34
C SER A 51 33.73 0.26 -10.11
N ASP A 52 33.57 1.48 -9.57
CA ASP A 52 32.55 1.82 -8.59
C ASP A 52 31.19 1.59 -9.23
N LYS A 53 30.79 0.33 -9.27
CA LYS A 53 29.41 -0.09 -9.46
C LYS A 53 28.68 0.25 -8.17
N VAL A 54 28.52 1.55 -7.91
CA VAL A 54 27.28 1.99 -7.29
C VAL A 54 26.21 1.51 -8.24
N VAL A 55 25.55 0.39 -7.88
CA VAL A 55 24.48 -0.18 -8.68
C VAL A 55 23.32 0.82 -8.64
N CYS A 56 23.39 1.82 -9.51
CA CYS A 56 22.26 2.65 -9.85
C CYS A 56 21.32 1.72 -10.61
N MET A 57 20.46 1.00 -9.87
CA MET A 57 19.37 0.27 -10.51
C MET A 57 18.61 1.28 -11.36
N ASP A 58 18.44 0.95 -12.64
CA ASP A 58 17.59 1.70 -13.54
C ASP A 58 16.24 1.96 -12.86
N LEU A 59 15.84 3.24 -12.79
CA LEU A 59 14.61 3.64 -12.12
C LEU A 59 13.39 2.97 -12.74
N GLU A 60 13.40 2.71 -14.05
CA GLU A 60 12.32 1.97 -14.72
C GLU A 60 12.31 0.50 -14.30
N LEU A 61 13.49 -0.11 -14.14
CA LEU A 61 13.61 -1.45 -13.58
C LEU A 61 13.11 -1.51 -12.13
N LEU A 62 13.46 -0.52 -11.31
CA LEU A 62 13.00 -0.46 -9.91
C LEU A 62 11.48 -0.29 -9.83
N LYS A 63 10.88 0.59 -10.65
CA LYS A 63 9.43 0.72 -10.76
C LYS A 63 8.76 -0.58 -11.18
N SER A 64 9.33 -1.27 -12.17
CA SER A 64 8.81 -2.55 -12.64
C SER A 64 8.84 -3.61 -11.52
N LYS A 65 9.97 -3.72 -10.81
CA LYS A 65 10.10 -4.62 -9.66
C LYS A 65 9.09 -4.31 -8.56
N PHE A 66 8.96 -3.04 -8.17
CA PHE A 66 8.01 -2.64 -7.14
C PHE A 66 6.56 -2.95 -7.52
N ARG A 67 6.16 -2.67 -8.77
CA ARG A 67 4.84 -3.06 -9.28
C ARG A 67 4.63 -4.56 -9.25
N GLY A 68 5.62 -5.33 -9.70
CA GLY A 68 5.59 -6.78 -9.65
C GLY A 68 5.47 -7.32 -8.23
N THR A 69 6.16 -6.72 -7.27
CA THR A 69 6.07 -7.08 -5.84
C THR A 69 4.67 -6.83 -5.30
N MET A 70 4.11 -5.62 -5.48
CA MET A 70 2.77 -5.29 -4.97
C MET A 70 1.70 -6.17 -5.59
N LEU A 71 1.79 -6.43 -6.91
CA LEU A 71 0.86 -7.33 -7.59
C LEU A 71 1.03 -8.78 -7.14
N GLY A 72 2.27 -9.24 -6.95
CA GLY A 72 2.58 -10.59 -6.49
C GLY A 72 2.05 -10.86 -5.08
N VAL A 73 2.16 -9.89 -4.16
CA VAL A 73 1.55 -9.98 -2.83
C VAL A 73 0.04 -10.14 -2.95
N LEU A 74 -0.63 -9.28 -3.73
CA LEU A 74 -2.08 -9.32 -3.90
C LEU A 74 -2.56 -10.65 -4.52
N VAL A 75 -1.90 -11.11 -5.59
CA VAL A 75 -2.24 -12.37 -6.26
C VAL A 75 -1.99 -13.55 -5.33
N GLY A 76 -0.87 -13.55 -4.61
CA GLY A 76 -0.53 -14.60 -3.64
C GLY A 76 -1.54 -14.71 -2.51
N ASP A 77 -1.94 -13.58 -1.93
CA ASP A 77 -2.98 -13.51 -0.89
C ASP A 77 -4.31 -14.07 -1.41
N ILE A 78 -4.81 -13.53 -2.53
CA ILE A 78 -6.10 -13.95 -3.11
C ILE A 78 -6.14 -15.44 -3.45
N LEU A 79 -5.07 -15.96 -4.07
CA LEU A 79 -5.00 -17.36 -4.48
C LEU A 79 -4.71 -18.30 -3.31
N GLY A 80 -3.98 -17.83 -2.30
CA GLY A 80 -3.59 -18.59 -1.11
C GLY A 80 -4.70 -18.72 -0.07
N LYS A 81 -5.51 -17.67 0.13
CA LYS A 81 -6.60 -17.62 1.12
C LYS A 81 -7.48 -18.88 1.19
N PRO A 82 -7.95 -19.49 0.08
CA PRO A 82 -8.82 -20.67 0.14
C PRO A 82 -8.15 -21.94 0.69
N TYR A 83 -6.83 -21.92 0.88
CA TYR A 83 -6.00 -23.04 1.31
C TYR A 83 -5.37 -22.81 2.70
N GLU A 84 -5.69 -21.68 3.34
CA GLU A 84 -5.14 -21.33 4.64
C GLU A 84 -5.51 -22.37 5.70
N GLY A 85 -4.52 -22.81 6.49
CA GLY A 85 -4.71 -23.80 7.55
C GLY A 85 -4.81 -25.25 7.07
N GLU A 86 -4.72 -25.53 5.76
CA GLU A 86 -4.73 -26.89 5.23
C GLU A 86 -3.34 -27.50 5.21
N THR A 87 -3.19 -28.66 5.84
CA THR A 87 -1.95 -29.45 5.81
C THR A 87 -1.87 -30.36 4.58
N ILE A 88 -3.01 -30.76 4.02
CA ILE A 88 -3.12 -31.61 2.83
C ILE A 88 -4.12 -30.99 1.85
N ILE A 89 -3.64 -30.59 0.68
CA ILE A 89 -4.48 -30.03 -0.37
C ILE A 89 -5.03 -31.16 -1.23
N SER A 90 -6.36 -31.30 -1.25
CA SER A 90 -7.05 -32.29 -2.09
C SER A 90 -6.81 -32.04 -3.59
N ASP A 91 -6.84 -33.09 -4.40
CA ASP A 91 -6.67 -32.97 -5.85
C ASP A 91 -7.73 -32.09 -6.50
N ARG A 92 -8.97 -32.11 -5.97
CA ARG A 92 -10.04 -31.20 -6.40
C ARG A 92 -9.63 -29.74 -6.25
N LYS A 93 -9.04 -29.36 -5.11
CA LYS A 93 -8.61 -27.98 -4.89
C LYS A 93 -7.42 -27.60 -5.77
N LYS A 94 -6.51 -28.53 -6.07
CA LYS A 94 -5.44 -28.28 -7.06
C LYS A 94 -6.01 -27.97 -8.45
N ILE A 95 -7.02 -28.74 -8.88
CA ILE A 95 -7.73 -28.49 -10.14
C ILE A 95 -8.43 -27.12 -10.12
N ASP A 96 -9.05 -26.75 -8.99
CA ASP A 96 -9.69 -25.46 -8.84
C ASP A 96 -8.68 -24.29 -8.85
N LEU A 97 -7.48 -24.47 -8.28
CA LEU A 97 -6.38 -23.50 -8.39
C LEU A 97 -5.95 -23.30 -9.84
N GLN A 98 -5.73 -24.40 -10.56
CA GLN A 98 -5.32 -24.35 -11.97
C GLN A 98 -6.37 -23.60 -12.80
N ARG A 99 -7.66 -23.91 -12.62
CA ARG A 99 -8.75 -23.21 -13.31
C ARG A 99 -8.74 -21.70 -13.05
N LYS A 100 -8.48 -21.26 -11.81
CA LYS A 100 -8.35 -19.84 -11.48
C LYS A 100 -7.16 -19.18 -12.18
N LEU A 101 -6.03 -19.87 -12.26
CA LEU A 101 -4.85 -19.37 -12.98
C LEU A 101 -5.13 -19.24 -14.48
N ASP A 102 -5.75 -20.26 -15.09
CA ASP A 102 -6.13 -20.24 -16.49
C ASP A 102 -7.09 -19.07 -16.79
N ASN A 103 -8.07 -18.84 -15.89
CA ASN A 103 -9.01 -17.71 -16.01
C ASN A 103 -8.32 -16.34 -15.94
N LEU A 104 -7.31 -16.19 -15.06
CA LEU A 104 -6.55 -14.95 -14.92
C LEU A 104 -5.70 -14.66 -16.17
N GLU A 105 -5.20 -15.70 -16.83
CA GLU A 105 -4.45 -15.57 -18.08
C GLU A 105 -5.33 -15.14 -19.26
N GLU A 106 -6.57 -15.64 -19.34
CA GLU A 106 -7.41 -15.48 -20.53
C GLU A 106 -8.06 -14.08 -20.69
N SER A 107 -7.91 -13.16 -19.71
CA SER A 107 -8.31 -11.73 -19.74
C SER A 107 -9.79 -11.39 -20.06
N LYS A 108 -10.64 -12.40 -20.30
CA LYS A 108 -12.02 -12.23 -20.80
C LYS A 108 -13.11 -12.42 -19.75
N SER A 109 -12.79 -12.95 -18.57
CA SER A 109 -13.79 -13.18 -17.55
C SER A 109 -13.94 -11.92 -16.68
N ARG A 110 -15.16 -11.39 -16.59
CA ARG A 110 -15.58 -10.57 -15.44
C ARG A 110 -15.68 -11.51 -14.24
N GLU A 111 -14.54 -11.95 -13.75
CA GLU A 111 -14.50 -12.87 -12.63
C GLU A 111 -15.10 -12.20 -11.39
N SER A 112 -15.71 -13.02 -10.53
CA SER A 112 -16.21 -12.54 -9.24
C SER A 112 -15.09 -11.81 -8.52
N VAL A 113 -15.37 -10.63 -7.96
CA VAL A 113 -14.38 -9.81 -7.24
C VAL A 113 -13.75 -10.67 -6.16
N MET A 114 -12.52 -11.12 -6.38
CA MET A 114 -11.79 -11.89 -5.40
C MET A 114 -11.29 -10.95 -4.30
N GLY A 115 -11.87 -11.08 -3.10
CA GLY A 115 -11.53 -10.24 -1.97
C GLY A 115 -10.20 -10.65 -1.32
N PHE A 116 -9.28 -9.70 -1.23
CA PHE A 116 -8.01 -9.83 -0.50
C PHE A 116 -8.20 -9.83 1.03
N THR A 117 -7.22 -10.33 1.77
CA THR A 117 -7.26 -10.50 3.23
C THR A 117 -6.57 -9.36 3.98
N ASP A 118 -6.36 -9.53 5.28
CA ASP A 118 -5.56 -8.64 6.11
C ASP A 118 -4.12 -8.48 5.62
N ASP A 119 -3.53 -9.50 4.98
CA ASP A 119 -2.17 -9.43 4.43
C ASP A 119 -2.03 -8.27 3.42
N SER A 120 -2.92 -8.22 2.41
CA SER A 120 -2.90 -7.15 1.42
C SER A 120 -3.38 -5.82 2.01
N ALA A 121 -4.35 -5.83 2.93
CA ALA A 121 -4.84 -4.62 3.56
C ALA A 121 -3.75 -3.90 4.38
N MET A 122 -2.99 -4.66 5.18
CA MET A 122 -1.87 -4.12 5.96
C MET A 122 -0.71 -3.72 5.06
N THR A 123 -0.39 -4.51 4.02
CA THR A 123 0.63 -4.14 3.04
C THR A 123 0.30 -2.81 2.36
N TYR A 124 -0.97 -2.60 2.01
CA TYR A 124 -1.45 -1.35 1.43
C TYR A 124 -1.27 -0.16 2.39
N SER A 125 -1.64 -0.30 3.66
CA SER A 125 -1.44 0.77 4.68
C SER A 125 0.02 1.19 4.80
N VAL A 126 0.96 0.24 4.79
CA VAL A 126 2.39 0.54 4.86
C VAL A 126 2.83 1.30 3.62
N ALA A 127 2.45 0.83 2.43
CA ALA A 127 2.80 1.48 1.17
C ALA A 127 2.25 2.92 1.10
N GLU A 128 1.01 3.12 1.53
CA GLU A 128 0.34 4.42 1.54
C GLU A 128 1.04 5.39 2.51
N SER A 129 1.36 4.93 3.72
CA SER A 129 2.08 5.72 4.72
C SER A 129 3.47 6.14 4.21
N LEU A 130 4.23 5.23 3.60
CA LEU A 130 5.54 5.53 3.01
C LEU A 130 5.44 6.58 1.89
N ILE A 131 4.40 6.51 1.06
CA ILE A 131 4.17 7.48 -0.03
C ILE A 131 3.85 8.86 0.54
N GLU A 132 2.96 8.93 1.54
CA GLU A 132 2.50 10.19 2.11
C GLU A 132 3.55 10.87 2.98
N LYS A 133 4.22 10.10 3.85
CA LYS A 133 5.20 10.62 4.81
C LYS A 133 6.58 10.80 4.22
N ARG A 134 6.89 10.10 3.12
CA ARG A 134 8.23 10.05 2.50
C ARG A 134 9.33 9.58 3.45
N ASP A 135 8.93 8.88 4.51
CA ASP A 135 9.78 8.26 5.52
C ASP A 135 8.96 7.18 6.25
N LEU A 136 9.62 6.36 7.06
CA LEU A 136 8.95 5.40 7.93
C LEU A 136 8.43 6.10 9.20
N ASP A 137 7.17 6.52 9.17
CA ASP A 137 6.44 7.01 10.34
C ASP A 137 5.66 5.85 10.98
N ILE A 138 6.24 5.24 12.02
CA ILE A 138 5.67 4.07 12.69
C ILE A 138 4.32 4.42 13.37
N ILE A 139 4.15 5.66 13.83
CA ILE A 139 2.90 6.09 14.46
C ILE A 139 1.79 6.17 13.40
N ASP A 140 2.08 6.73 12.23
CA ASP A 140 1.12 6.78 11.13
C ASP A 140 0.73 5.38 10.64
N VAL A 141 1.70 4.49 10.46
CA VAL A 141 1.43 3.09 10.09
C VAL A 141 0.52 2.41 11.12
N ALA A 142 0.81 2.58 12.42
CA ALA A 142 -0.01 2.00 13.49
C ALA A 142 -1.45 2.54 13.45
N LYS A 143 -1.64 3.85 13.21
CA LYS A 143 -2.97 4.45 13.06
C LYS A 143 -3.75 3.85 11.91
N ARG A 144 -3.13 3.74 10.72
CA ARG A 144 -3.77 3.12 9.54
C ARG A 144 -4.12 1.66 9.77
N PHE A 145 -3.27 0.89 10.47
CA PHE A 145 -3.59 -0.50 10.81
C PHE A 145 -4.83 -0.59 11.69
N VAL A 146 -4.93 0.25 12.72
CA VAL A 146 -6.09 0.29 13.62
C VAL A 146 -7.34 0.73 12.87
N GLU A 147 -7.26 1.80 12.08
CA GLU A 147 -8.38 2.30 11.27
C GLU A 147 -8.89 1.24 10.29
N ASN A 148 -7.99 0.62 9.52
CA ASN A 148 -8.36 -0.44 8.56
C ASN A 148 -8.93 -1.67 9.26
N PHE A 149 -8.37 -2.05 10.41
CA PHE A 149 -8.90 -3.15 11.21
C PHE A 149 -10.35 -2.88 11.63
N PHE A 150 -10.67 -1.69 12.14
CA PHE A 150 -12.03 -1.40 12.60
C PHE A 150 -13.01 -1.19 11.45
N GLN A 151 -12.58 -0.61 10.33
CA GLN A 151 -13.42 -0.45 9.14
C GLN A 151 -13.75 -1.79 8.47
N GLU A 152 -12.78 -2.70 8.40
CA GLU A 152 -12.88 -3.95 7.62
C GLU A 152 -12.45 -5.19 8.43
N HIS A 153 -12.91 -5.30 9.69
CA HIS A 153 -12.55 -6.35 10.65
C HIS A 153 -12.82 -7.80 10.17
N TYR A 154 -13.63 -7.98 9.14
CA TYR A 154 -13.97 -9.28 8.54
C TYR A 154 -12.90 -9.85 7.60
N ARG A 155 -11.74 -9.17 7.41
CA ARG A 155 -10.73 -9.56 6.41
C ARG A 155 -9.87 -10.79 6.73
N GLY A 156 -9.89 -11.30 7.95
CA GLY A 156 -9.10 -12.48 8.31
C GLY A 156 -8.16 -12.28 9.51
N TYR A 157 -8.08 -11.06 10.05
CA TYR A 157 -7.17 -10.71 11.14
C TYR A 157 -7.09 -11.76 12.26
N GLY A 158 -5.87 -12.23 12.51
CA GLY A 158 -5.55 -13.14 13.61
C GLY A 158 -5.85 -12.53 14.99
N ASN A 159 -6.08 -13.39 15.99
CA ASN A 159 -6.44 -12.95 17.34
C ASN A 159 -5.39 -12.03 17.99
N GLY A 160 -4.10 -12.25 17.71
CA GLY A 160 -3.03 -11.38 18.19
C GLY A 160 -3.16 -9.95 17.63
N CYS A 161 -3.46 -9.82 16.34
CA CYS A 161 -3.69 -8.52 15.70
C CYS A 161 -4.87 -7.79 16.35
N LYS A 162 -5.99 -8.48 16.59
CA LYS A 162 -7.17 -7.91 17.28
C LYS A 162 -6.83 -7.32 18.65
N LEU A 163 -6.04 -8.06 19.44
CA LEU A 163 -5.62 -7.61 20.76
C LEU A 163 -4.74 -6.35 20.68
N VAL A 164 -3.75 -6.36 19.78
CA VAL A 164 -2.87 -5.20 19.57
C VAL A 164 -3.66 -4.00 19.08
N SER A 165 -4.58 -4.16 18.12
CA SER A 165 -5.42 -3.06 17.63
C SER A 165 -6.25 -2.42 18.74
N ASN A 166 -6.83 -3.22 19.64
CA ASN A 166 -7.56 -2.72 20.80
C ASN A 166 -6.65 -1.97 21.79
N MET A 167 -5.42 -2.46 22.02
CA MET A 167 -4.46 -1.80 22.89
C MET A 167 -4.02 -0.45 22.31
N VAL A 168 -3.67 -0.43 21.02
CA VAL A 168 -3.17 0.76 20.33
C VAL A 168 -4.27 1.83 20.22
N LEU A 169 -5.53 1.43 20.01
CA LEU A 169 -6.67 2.35 20.01
C LEU A 169 -6.78 3.18 21.31
N ALA A 170 -6.32 2.66 22.44
CA ALA A 170 -6.34 3.40 23.71
C ALA A 170 -5.34 4.58 23.75
N PHE A 171 -4.42 4.67 22.79
CA PHE A 171 -3.34 5.67 22.74
C PHE A 171 -3.38 6.58 21.51
N ILE A 172 -4.28 6.32 20.55
CA ILE A 172 -4.49 7.14 19.35
C ILE A 172 -5.66 8.10 19.59
#